data_AF-G9ISF8-F1
#
_entry.id   AF-G9ISF8-F1
#
_cell.length_a   1.000
_cell.length_b   1.000
_cell.length_c   1.000
_cell.angle_alpha   90.00
_cell.angle_beta   90.00
_cell.angle_gamma   90.00
#
_symmetry.space_group_name_H-M   'P 1'
#
loop_
_entity.id
_entity.type
_entity.pdbx_description
1 polymer ?
#
loop_
_entity_poly.entity_id
_entity_poly.type
_entity_poly.pdbx_seq_one_letter_code
_entity_poly.pdbx_strand_id
1 'polypeptide(L)'
;MINIPFLIPSSKNKTLTNKNIYVKNSNNFIKDNNLNRQKRKVKILLKNLKYNYKMKNIKSEGIPGISSRIFKKFFLSNKWPIVTPQKFYFILNSYYGGNTIQSKTSGKRLFYYDINSLYPYSLINKFPIKQPRLEKLPNLEKSFGFIKAIITPPNFTVNTILPQKKNINLKGDNKSWIGTYFSEELKLAKLRGYTINPIEGLIYQYKENLLLDFIMYIYSSKIKHPKSTKILLNSFYGKLSSDKNNVLKFSNSSPTPKHIALLNFENKNSFKHTKNLASIAIASATTSYARIYMLKSIYMANNPTQYSDTNSLLTQHKIRKNVKHRKKIGLFKNIIYTQK
;
A
#
# COMPACT_ATOMS: atom_id res chain seq x y z
N MET A 1 -23.61 -21.69 -26.42
CA MET A 1 -23.76 -21.01 -25.12
C MET A 1 -23.16 -21.91 -24.05
N ILE A 2 -22.05 -21.52 -23.42
CA ILE A 2 -21.43 -22.28 -22.33
C ILE A 2 -21.41 -21.34 -21.12
N ASN A 3 -22.27 -21.62 -20.14
CA ASN A 3 -22.30 -20.93 -18.85
C ASN A 3 -21.15 -21.46 -18.00
N ILE A 4 -20.13 -20.64 -17.78
CA ILE A 4 -19.13 -20.88 -16.74
C ILE A 4 -19.50 -19.98 -15.57
N PRO A 5 -20.01 -20.51 -14.44
CA PRO A 5 -20.33 -19.70 -13.30
C PRO A 5 -19.03 -19.18 -12.67
N PHE A 6 -18.80 -17.88 -12.74
CA PHE A 6 -17.86 -17.22 -11.84
C PHE A 6 -18.47 -17.27 -10.44
N LEU A 7 -17.85 -18.05 -9.55
CA LEU A 7 -18.12 -18.02 -8.11
C LEU A 7 -17.74 -16.64 -7.57
N ILE A 8 -18.73 -15.75 -7.52
CA ILE A 8 -18.74 -14.56 -6.68
C ILE A 8 -18.88 -15.07 -5.23
N PRO A 9 -18.04 -14.66 -4.27
CA PRO A 9 -18.33 -14.91 -2.88
C PRO A 9 -19.60 -14.12 -2.53
N SER A 10 -20.72 -14.82 -2.41
CA SER A 10 -21.98 -14.25 -1.97
C SER A 10 -21.85 -13.73 -0.55
N SER A 11 -22.12 -12.44 -0.34
CA SER A 11 -22.44 -11.89 0.98
C SER A 11 -23.81 -12.45 1.40
N LYS A 12 -23.85 -13.68 1.90
CA LYS A 12 -25.01 -14.17 2.63
C LYS A 12 -24.87 -13.72 4.08
N ASN A 13 -25.77 -12.81 4.47
CA ASN A 13 -26.14 -12.57 5.85
C ASN A 13 -26.42 -13.93 6.51
N LYS A 14 -25.54 -14.36 7.41
CA LYS A 14 -25.85 -15.37 8.41
C LYS A 14 -25.87 -14.66 9.76
N THR A 15 -27.08 -14.40 10.22
CA THR A 15 -27.41 -14.26 11.63
C THR A 15 -26.78 -15.44 12.38
N LEU A 16 -25.75 -15.15 13.17
CA LEU A 16 -25.15 -16.12 14.09
C LEU A 16 -26.02 -16.15 15.34
N THR A 17 -26.95 -17.10 15.38
CA THR A 17 -27.53 -17.56 16.64
C THR A 17 -26.50 -18.42 17.36
N ASN A 18 -26.29 -18.13 18.64
CA ASN A 18 -25.41 -18.86 19.55
C ASN A 18 -25.78 -20.34 19.57
N LYS A 19 -24.91 -21.21 19.05
CA LYS A 19 -24.87 -22.62 19.42
C LYS A 19 -23.48 -22.95 19.94
N ASN A 20 -23.43 -23.15 21.25
CA ASN A 20 -22.28 -23.68 21.99
C ASN A 20 -21.85 -25.01 21.37
N ILE A 21 -20.63 -25.06 20.83
CA ILE A 21 -19.95 -26.31 20.50
C ILE A 21 -18.81 -26.45 21.50
N TYR A 22 -19.03 -27.29 22.51
CA TYR A 22 -18.01 -27.78 23.41
C TYR A 22 -17.01 -28.63 22.62
N VAL A 23 -15.76 -28.18 22.52
CA VAL A 23 -14.66 -29.03 22.05
C VAL A 23 -14.05 -29.74 23.26
N LYS A 24 -14.47 -30.99 23.44
CA LYS A 24 -13.79 -31.99 24.28
C LYS A 24 -12.36 -32.21 23.78
N ASN A 25 -11.47 -32.46 24.74
CA ASN A 25 -10.06 -32.85 24.57
C ASN A 25 -9.73 -33.61 23.27
N SER A 26 -8.77 -33.09 22.52
CA SER A 26 -8.00 -33.88 21.56
C SER A 26 -6.55 -33.41 21.52
N ASN A 27 -5.71 -34.02 22.36
CA ASN A 27 -4.24 -33.92 22.33
C ASN A 27 -3.62 -34.65 21.12
N ASN A 28 -4.25 -34.59 19.94
CA ASN A 28 -3.75 -35.20 18.71
C ASN A 28 -4.44 -34.57 17.49
N PHE A 29 -3.97 -33.42 16.98
CA PHE A 29 -4.33 -32.99 15.63
C PHE A 29 -3.16 -32.27 14.92
N ILE A 30 -2.63 -32.99 13.92
CA ILE A 30 -1.89 -32.54 12.72
C ILE A 30 -0.45 -32.05 12.93
N LYS A 31 0.51 -32.99 12.76
CA LYS A 31 1.86 -32.67 12.25
C LYS A 31 1.71 -31.98 10.89
N ASP A 32 1.68 -30.66 10.92
CA ASP A 32 1.31 -29.82 9.80
C ASP A 32 2.46 -29.75 8.76
N ASN A 33 2.47 -30.70 7.81
CA ASN A 33 3.43 -30.78 6.70
C ASN A 33 3.50 -29.45 5.90
N ASN A 34 2.42 -28.66 5.91
CA ASN A 34 2.38 -27.32 5.32
C ASN A 34 3.25 -26.31 6.06
N LEU A 35 3.27 -26.32 7.39
CA LEU A 35 4.10 -25.42 8.20
C LEU A 35 5.59 -25.68 7.97
N ASN A 36 5.99 -26.96 7.89
CA ASN A 36 7.37 -27.34 7.58
C ASN A 36 7.79 -26.95 6.16
N ARG A 37 6.89 -27.10 5.17
CA ARG A 37 7.15 -26.68 3.79
C ARG A 37 7.27 -25.16 3.66
N GLN A 38 6.45 -24.39 4.39
CA GLN A 38 6.56 -22.94 4.45
C GLN A 38 7.87 -22.49 5.12
N LYS A 39 8.24 -23.09 6.26
CA LYS A 39 9.52 -22.83 6.95
C LYS A 39 10.73 -23.09 6.04
N ARG A 40 10.73 -24.19 5.26
CA ARG A 40 11.78 -24.49 4.28
C ARG A 40 11.88 -23.43 3.17
N LYS A 41 10.75 -23.00 2.58
CA LYS A 41 10.72 -21.94 1.56
C LYS A 41 11.27 -20.61 2.09
N VAL A 42 10.91 -20.24 3.32
CA VAL A 42 11.45 -19.06 4.00
C VAL A 42 12.94 -19.20 4.26
N LYS A 43 13.43 -20.37 4.71
CA LYS A 43 14.86 -20.61 4.94
C LYS A 43 15.69 -20.49 3.65
N ILE A 44 15.20 -21.04 2.54
CA ILE A 44 15.83 -20.91 1.21
C ILE A 44 15.86 -19.44 0.77
N LEU A 45 14.73 -18.75 0.92
CA LEU A 45 14.63 -17.31 0.64
C LEU A 45 15.67 -16.52 1.46
N LEU A 46 15.75 -16.75 2.76
CA LEU A 46 16.71 -16.11 3.66
C LEU A 46 18.17 -16.43 3.30
N LYS A 47 18.47 -17.67 2.92
CA LYS A 47 19.82 -18.08 2.46
C LYS A 47 20.20 -17.33 1.18
N ASN A 48 19.29 -17.26 0.21
CA ASN A 48 19.52 -16.52 -1.04
C ASN A 48 19.71 -15.02 -0.78
N LEU A 49 18.92 -14.43 0.13
CA LEU A 49 19.08 -13.03 0.54
C LEU A 49 20.43 -12.78 1.23
N LYS A 50 20.89 -13.70 2.09
CA LYS A 50 22.20 -13.60 2.75
C LYS A 50 23.35 -13.65 1.75
N TYR A 51 23.29 -14.61 0.81
CA TYR A 51 24.31 -14.80 -0.22
C TYR A 51 24.38 -13.60 -1.16
N ASN A 52 23.23 -13.18 -1.70
CA ASN A 52 23.17 -12.12 -2.72
C ASN A 52 23.54 -10.73 -2.17
N TYR A 53 23.25 -10.45 -0.90
CA TYR A 53 23.45 -9.11 -0.32
C TYR A 53 24.62 -9.03 0.68
N LYS A 54 25.49 -10.05 0.73
CA LYS A 54 26.69 -10.12 1.58
C LYS A 54 26.42 -9.64 3.03
N MET A 55 25.31 -10.08 3.61
CA MET A 55 24.93 -9.72 4.98
C MET A 55 25.31 -10.84 5.95
N LYS A 56 26.48 -10.70 6.59
CA LYS A 56 26.87 -11.54 7.74
C LYS A 56 25.89 -11.25 8.91
N ASN A 57 25.43 -12.30 9.59
CA ASN A 57 24.66 -12.22 10.84
C ASN A 57 23.36 -11.39 10.79
N ILE A 58 22.44 -11.71 9.86
CA ILE A 58 21.08 -11.16 9.91
C ILE A 58 20.32 -11.75 11.12
N LYS A 59 20.45 -11.13 12.30
CA LYS A 59 19.55 -11.32 13.44
C LYS A 59 18.27 -10.49 13.24
N SER A 60 17.47 -10.79 12.21
CA SER A 60 16.17 -10.12 12.03
C SER A 60 15.04 -11.13 12.06
N GLU A 61 14.01 -10.83 12.83
CA GLU A 61 12.85 -11.68 13.08
C GLU A 61 11.91 -11.81 11.86
N GLY A 62 12.07 -11.00 10.81
CA GLY A 62 11.23 -11.09 9.62
C GLY A 62 11.76 -10.38 8.37
N ILE A 63 11.16 -10.72 7.22
CA ILE A 63 11.51 -10.21 5.88
C ILE A 63 11.51 -8.67 5.80
N PRO A 64 10.54 -7.94 6.39
CA PRO A 64 10.57 -6.46 6.40
C PRO A 64 11.83 -5.90 7.10
N GLY A 65 12.29 -6.58 8.17
CA GLY A 65 13.52 -6.23 8.88
C GLY A 65 14.78 -6.44 8.04
N ILE A 66 14.79 -7.46 7.18
CA ILE A 66 15.88 -7.72 6.23
C ILE A 66 15.96 -6.61 5.20
N SER A 67 14.82 -6.30 4.56
CA SER A 67 14.78 -5.25 3.55
C SER A 67 15.25 -3.90 4.11
N SER A 68 14.81 -3.59 5.33
CA SER A 68 15.23 -2.42 6.09
C SER A 68 16.72 -2.36 6.37
N ARG A 69 17.34 -3.50 6.70
CA ARG A 69 18.78 -3.60 6.94
C ARG A 69 19.58 -3.41 5.66
N ILE A 70 19.15 -4.01 4.55
CA ILE A 70 19.79 -3.82 3.24
C ILE A 70 19.76 -2.33 2.90
N PHE A 71 18.59 -1.71 2.99
CA PHE A 71 18.46 -0.28 2.74
C PHE A 71 19.40 0.56 3.62
N LYS A 72 19.41 0.32 4.94
CA LYS A 72 20.29 1.04 5.87
C LYS A 72 21.78 0.83 5.57
N LYS A 73 22.18 -0.39 5.24
CA LYS A 73 23.59 -0.75 5.05
C LYS A 73 24.19 -0.12 3.78
N PHE A 74 23.40 -0.07 2.71
CA PHE A 74 23.92 0.27 1.38
C PHE A 74 23.46 1.63 0.87
N PHE A 75 22.37 2.19 1.40
CA PHE A 75 21.70 3.34 0.78
C PHE A 75 21.31 4.46 1.76
N LEU A 76 21.52 4.29 3.07
CA LEU A 76 21.14 5.31 4.04
C LEU A 76 22.35 5.79 4.86
N SER A 77 22.86 6.95 4.49
CA SER A 77 23.80 7.74 5.31
C SER A 77 23.10 8.71 6.27
N ASN A 78 21.88 9.16 5.95
CA ASN A 78 21.18 10.26 6.62
C ASN A 78 19.96 9.86 7.46
N LYS A 79 19.57 10.71 8.42
CA LYS A 79 18.37 10.53 9.26
C LYS A 79 17.09 10.86 8.48
N TRP A 80 16.12 9.95 8.49
CA TRP A 80 14.75 10.22 8.02
C TRP A 80 14.06 11.28 8.88
N PRO A 81 13.14 12.08 8.33
CA PRO A 81 12.39 13.04 9.14
C PRO A 81 11.48 12.31 10.13
N ILE A 82 11.74 12.52 11.42
CA ILE A 82 10.94 11.96 12.50
C ILE A 82 9.83 12.95 12.82
N VAL A 83 8.59 12.57 12.51
CA VAL A 83 7.42 13.42 12.79
C VAL A 83 6.97 13.25 14.24
N THR A 84 6.46 14.34 14.83
CA THR A 84 5.77 14.29 16.13
C THR A 84 4.46 13.49 16.02
N PRO A 85 3.90 12.96 17.12
CA PRO A 85 2.66 12.19 17.09
C PRO A 85 1.49 12.91 16.39
N GLN A 86 1.32 14.21 16.64
CA GLN A 86 0.29 15.02 15.98
C GLN A 86 0.48 15.05 14.45
N LYS A 87 1.72 15.32 14.00
CA LYS A 87 2.07 15.32 12.57
C LYS A 87 1.92 13.92 11.97
N PHE A 88 2.20 12.87 12.72
CA PHE A 88 1.98 11.48 12.30
C PHE A 88 0.50 11.22 11.99
N TYR A 89 -0.42 11.57 12.90
CA TYR A 89 -1.85 11.36 12.67
C TYR A 89 -2.41 12.22 11.54
N PHE A 90 -1.92 13.44 11.38
CA PHE A 90 -2.24 14.29 10.23
C PHE A 90 -1.92 13.57 8.91
N ILE A 91 -0.73 12.97 8.81
CA ILE A 91 -0.30 12.24 7.61
C ILE A 91 -1.04 10.92 7.49
N LEU A 92 -1.28 10.20 8.59
CA LEU A 92 -2.02 8.95 8.60
C LEU A 92 -3.45 9.12 8.04
N ASN A 93 -4.06 10.29 8.24
CA ASN A 93 -5.36 10.59 7.63
C ASN A 93 -5.33 10.56 6.11
N SER A 94 -4.21 10.94 5.49
CA SER A 94 -3.95 10.84 4.05
C SER A 94 -3.51 9.45 3.56
N TYR A 95 -3.26 8.52 4.47
CA TYR A 95 -2.82 7.19 4.10
C TYR A 95 -4.02 6.35 3.66
N TYR A 96 -4.10 6.13 2.35
CA TYR A 96 -5.07 5.25 1.70
C TYR A 96 -4.33 4.10 1.00
N GLY A 97 -5.01 2.98 0.83
CA GLY A 97 -4.49 1.81 0.10
C GLY A 97 -4.53 1.98 -1.43
N GLY A 98 -4.56 0.84 -2.13
CA GLY A 98 -4.83 0.81 -3.56
C GLY A 98 -6.23 1.31 -3.89
N ASN A 99 -6.43 1.78 -5.13
CA ASN A 99 -7.75 2.14 -5.62
C ASN A 99 -8.37 0.94 -6.34
N THR A 100 -9.66 0.70 -6.09
CA THR A 100 -10.45 -0.31 -6.78
C THR A 100 -11.62 0.39 -7.46
N ILE A 101 -11.67 0.30 -8.79
CA ILE A 101 -12.72 0.90 -9.61
C ILE A 101 -13.40 -0.24 -10.36
N GLN A 102 -14.73 -0.27 -10.30
CA GLN A 102 -15.55 -1.19 -11.08
C GLN A 102 -16.62 -0.37 -11.79
N SER A 103 -16.55 -0.31 -13.11
CA SER A 103 -17.56 0.36 -13.93
C SER A 103 -18.54 -0.62 -14.57
N LYS A 104 -18.12 -1.87 -14.78
CA LYS A 104 -18.96 -2.95 -15.34
C LYS A 104 -18.69 -4.27 -14.62
N THR A 105 -19.72 -5.11 -14.54
CA THR A 105 -19.65 -6.45 -13.95
C THR A 105 -19.37 -7.54 -14.98
N SER A 106 -19.51 -7.23 -16.28
CA SER A 106 -19.27 -8.16 -17.39
C SER A 106 -18.77 -7.45 -18.64
N GLY A 107 -18.17 -8.21 -19.56
CA GLY A 107 -17.72 -7.71 -20.85
C GLY A 107 -17.19 -8.81 -21.76
N LYS A 108 -17.13 -8.51 -23.07
CA LYS A 108 -16.58 -9.41 -24.10
C LYS A 108 -15.19 -8.93 -24.55
N ARG A 109 -14.31 -9.88 -24.90
CA ARG A 109 -12.94 -9.63 -25.41
C ARG A 109 -12.11 -8.77 -24.44
N LEU A 110 -11.87 -9.31 -23.26
CA LEU A 110 -11.22 -8.57 -22.18
C LEU A 110 -9.71 -8.75 -22.21
N PHE A 111 -9.02 -7.66 -21.94
CA PHE A 111 -7.57 -7.63 -21.79
C PHE A 111 -7.23 -7.29 -20.35
N TYR A 112 -6.57 -8.22 -19.67
CA TYR A 112 -6.15 -8.08 -18.28
C TYR A 112 -4.65 -7.78 -18.20
N TYR A 113 -4.34 -6.62 -17.65
CA TYR A 113 -2.97 -6.13 -17.47
C TYR A 113 -2.65 -5.99 -15.99
N ASP A 114 -1.37 -6.17 -15.66
CA ASP A 114 -0.83 -5.93 -14.32
C ASP A 114 0.48 -5.18 -14.44
N ILE A 115 0.72 -4.23 -13.55
CA ILE A 115 1.94 -3.43 -13.55
C ILE A 115 3.05 -4.23 -12.86
N ASN A 116 4.21 -4.24 -13.52
CA ASN A 116 5.41 -4.81 -12.92
C ASN A 116 5.88 -3.96 -11.73
N SER A 117 5.55 -4.41 -10.52
CA SER A 117 6.05 -3.84 -9.26
C SER A 117 5.64 -2.37 -9.08
N LEU A 118 4.33 -2.09 -9.03
CA LEU A 118 3.79 -0.74 -8.91
C LEU A 118 4.30 0.04 -7.68
N TYR A 119 4.22 -0.52 -6.46
CA TYR A 119 4.72 0.20 -5.27
C TYR A 119 6.24 0.46 -5.34
N PRO A 120 7.08 -0.52 -5.72
CA PRO A 120 8.50 -0.25 -5.95
C PRO A 120 8.77 0.81 -7.02
N TYR A 121 8.01 0.80 -8.11
CA TYR A 121 8.09 1.84 -9.13
C TYR A 121 7.70 3.22 -8.56
N SER A 122 6.67 3.25 -7.71
CA SER A 122 6.20 4.48 -7.07
C SER A 122 7.24 5.08 -6.12
N LEU A 123 8.11 4.25 -5.53
CA LEU A 123 9.24 4.66 -4.68
C LEU A 123 10.37 5.36 -5.46
N ILE A 124 10.31 5.45 -6.79
CA ILE A 124 11.30 6.18 -7.60
C ILE A 124 10.95 7.68 -7.71
N ASN A 125 9.74 8.10 -7.31
CA ASN A 125 9.32 9.50 -7.37
C ASN A 125 10.06 10.43 -6.38
N LYS A 126 9.71 11.72 -6.41
CA LYS A 126 10.10 12.68 -5.37
C LYS A 126 9.43 12.36 -4.04
N PHE A 127 10.21 12.37 -2.96
CA PHE A 127 9.73 12.08 -1.61
C PHE A 127 10.06 13.17 -0.59
N PRO A 128 9.24 13.27 0.48
CA PRO A 128 9.50 14.18 1.59
C PRO A 128 10.87 13.97 2.23
N ILE A 129 11.61 15.06 2.40
CA ILE A 129 12.85 15.13 3.17
C ILE A 129 12.75 16.25 4.21
N LYS A 130 13.58 16.16 5.25
CA LYS A 130 13.59 17.09 6.39
C LYS A 130 12.23 17.21 7.10
N GLN A 131 12.21 17.97 8.19
CA GLN A 131 10.99 18.16 8.97
C GLN A 131 9.98 19.01 8.21
N PRO A 132 8.66 18.72 8.31
CA PRO A 132 7.66 19.53 7.65
C PRO A 132 7.39 20.82 8.42
N ARG A 133 7.09 21.87 7.65
CA ARG A 133 6.50 23.12 8.13
C ARG A 133 4.98 23.00 8.10
N LEU A 134 4.33 23.42 9.18
CA LEU A 134 2.88 23.60 9.19
C LEU A 134 2.55 24.92 8.51
N GLU A 135 1.62 24.89 7.57
CA GLU A 135 1.18 26.06 6.82
C GLU A 135 -0.35 26.14 6.84
N LYS A 136 -0.89 27.32 7.16
CA LYS A 136 -2.32 27.61 7.04
C LYS A 136 -2.59 28.09 5.61
N LEU A 137 -3.67 27.62 5.01
CA LEU A 137 -4.08 27.94 3.63
C LEU A 137 -2.94 27.76 2.60
N PRO A 138 -2.29 26.58 2.55
CA PRO A 138 -1.13 26.37 1.68
C PRO A 138 -1.51 26.52 0.20
N ASN A 139 -0.64 27.16 -0.58
CA ASN A 139 -0.82 27.24 -2.03
C ASN A 139 -0.59 25.85 -2.66
N LEU A 140 -1.66 25.23 -3.17
CA LEU A 140 -1.62 23.86 -3.70
C LEU A 140 -0.56 23.65 -4.79
N GLU A 141 -0.38 24.60 -5.71
CA GLU A 141 0.53 24.43 -6.85
C GLU A 141 2.00 24.38 -6.42
N LYS A 142 2.37 25.26 -5.49
CA LYS A 142 3.73 25.36 -4.94
C LYS A 142 4.01 24.33 -3.85
N SER A 143 2.97 23.78 -3.24
CA SER A 143 3.09 22.86 -2.11
C SER A 143 3.55 21.47 -2.53
N PHE A 144 4.39 20.88 -1.69
CA PHE A 144 4.71 19.46 -1.71
C PHE A 144 4.59 18.90 -0.30
N GLY A 145 3.70 17.93 -0.09
CA GLY A 145 3.42 17.39 1.23
C GLY A 145 1.98 16.92 1.37
N PHE A 146 1.40 17.11 2.56
CA PHE A 146 0.05 16.64 2.88
C PHE A 146 -0.83 17.84 3.21
N ILE A 147 -2.00 17.91 2.60
CA ILE A 147 -2.91 19.05 2.71
C ILE A 147 -4.28 18.54 3.12
N LYS A 148 -4.84 19.16 4.15
CA LYS A 148 -6.25 19.07 4.51
C LYS A 148 -7.00 20.15 3.75
N ALA A 149 -8.03 19.77 3.02
CA ALA A 149 -8.80 20.67 2.18
C ALA A 149 -10.29 20.34 2.26
N ILE A 150 -11.11 21.32 1.87
CA ILE A 150 -12.48 21.07 1.42
C ILE A 150 -12.41 20.70 -0.06
N ILE A 151 -13.04 19.60 -0.43
CA ILE A 151 -13.06 19.06 -1.79
C ILE A 151 -14.51 19.08 -2.28
N THR A 152 -14.70 19.66 -3.45
CA THR A 152 -15.97 19.62 -4.18
C THR A 152 -15.75 18.89 -5.51
N PRO A 153 -16.45 17.77 -5.75
CA PRO A 153 -16.35 17.05 -7.01
C PRO A 153 -17.02 17.82 -8.15
N PRO A 154 -16.58 17.65 -9.42
CA PRO A 154 -17.31 18.17 -10.56
C PRO A 154 -18.58 17.35 -10.84
N ASN A 155 -19.57 17.97 -11.48
CA ASN A 155 -20.89 17.38 -11.72
C ASN A 155 -20.90 16.21 -12.74
N PHE A 156 -19.78 15.91 -13.39
CA PHE A 156 -19.70 14.97 -14.54
C PHE A 156 -18.72 13.80 -14.34
N THR A 157 -18.03 13.68 -13.20
CA THR A 157 -17.07 12.59 -13.01
C THR A 157 -17.76 11.27 -12.68
N VAL A 158 -17.67 10.30 -13.60
CA VAL A 158 -18.15 8.92 -13.44
C VAL A 158 -17.34 8.14 -12.39
N ASN A 159 -16.04 8.47 -12.24
CA ASN A 159 -15.14 7.78 -11.32
C ASN A 159 -14.56 8.74 -10.28
N THR A 160 -14.62 8.35 -9.00
CA THR A 160 -14.00 9.11 -7.90
C THR A 160 -12.47 9.05 -8.03
N ILE A 161 -11.84 10.22 -8.13
CA ILE A 161 -10.38 10.34 -8.21
C ILE A 161 -9.75 10.18 -6.83
N LEU A 162 -10.37 10.80 -5.83
CA LEU A 162 -9.87 10.84 -4.47
C LEU A 162 -10.53 9.74 -3.63
N PRO A 163 -9.76 8.89 -2.95
CA PRO A 163 -10.32 7.87 -2.07
C PRO A 163 -11.00 8.51 -0.86
N GLN A 164 -12.06 7.88 -0.39
CA GLN A 164 -12.86 8.32 0.74
C GLN A 164 -12.92 7.22 1.81
N LYS A 165 -12.78 7.60 3.09
CA LYS A 165 -13.06 6.69 4.22
C LYS A 165 -14.57 6.72 4.48
N LYS A 166 -15.14 5.63 5.02
CA LYS A 166 -16.59 5.47 5.23
C LYS A 166 -17.25 6.56 6.11
N ASN A 167 -16.47 7.31 6.89
CA ASN A 167 -16.96 8.31 7.85
C ASN A 167 -16.70 9.74 7.38
N ILE A 168 -17.16 10.10 6.18
CA ILE A 168 -17.04 11.47 5.69
C ILE A 168 -18.40 12.14 5.78
N ASN A 169 -18.47 13.22 6.57
CA ASN A 169 -19.63 14.10 6.61
C ASN A 169 -19.71 14.88 5.29
N LEU A 170 -20.65 14.49 4.44
CA LEU A 170 -20.99 15.22 3.22
C LEU A 170 -21.70 16.52 3.62
N LYS A 171 -21.29 17.65 3.05
CA LYS A 171 -21.93 18.96 3.26
C LYS A 171 -22.57 19.45 1.96
N GLY A 172 -23.85 19.82 2.04
CA GLY A 172 -24.63 20.51 1.00
C GLY A 172 -24.95 19.68 -0.25
N ASP A 173 -25.71 20.28 -1.17
CA ASP A 173 -26.22 19.67 -2.40
C ASP A 173 -25.10 19.16 -3.34
N ASN A 174 -23.91 19.78 -3.27
CA ASN A 174 -22.74 19.45 -4.10
C ASN A 174 -21.86 18.32 -3.53
N LYS A 175 -22.30 17.60 -2.48
CA LYS A 175 -21.58 16.47 -1.85
C LYS A 175 -20.11 16.80 -1.53
N SER A 176 -19.86 18.01 -1.02
CA SER A 176 -18.50 18.43 -0.66
C SER A 176 -18.04 17.73 0.62
N TRP A 177 -16.74 17.54 0.77
CA TRP A 177 -16.17 16.92 1.97
C TRP A 177 -14.83 17.49 2.41
N ILE A 178 -14.46 17.20 3.65
CA ILE A 178 -13.14 17.52 4.20
C ILE A 178 -12.28 16.26 4.19
N GLY A 179 -11.07 16.35 3.66
CA GLY A 179 -10.12 15.24 3.71
C GLY A 179 -8.67 15.72 3.66
N THR A 180 -7.77 14.87 4.15
CA THR A 180 -6.33 15.09 4.06
C THR A 180 -5.77 14.20 2.96
N TYR A 181 -5.06 14.78 2.01
CA TYR A 181 -4.49 14.08 0.87
C TYR A 181 -3.05 14.49 0.62
N PHE A 182 -2.31 13.67 -0.11
CA PHE A 182 -1.02 14.06 -0.63
C PHE A 182 -1.21 15.12 -1.73
N SER A 183 -0.43 16.19 -1.67
CA SER A 183 -0.53 17.36 -2.57
C SER A 183 -0.56 17.00 -4.06
N GLU A 184 0.25 16.05 -4.52
CA GLU A 184 0.28 15.66 -5.95
C GLU A 184 -1.02 14.98 -6.41
N GLU A 185 -1.75 14.35 -5.49
CA GLU A 185 -3.06 13.75 -5.77
C GLU A 185 -4.16 14.81 -5.85
N LEU A 186 -4.07 15.84 -5.00
CA LEU A 186 -4.94 17.02 -5.08
C LEU A 186 -4.69 17.81 -6.37
N LYS A 187 -3.43 17.96 -6.80
CA LYS A 187 -3.09 18.57 -8.09
C LYS A 187 -3.73 17.79 -9.25
N LEU A 188 -3.66 16.47 -9.23
CA LEU A 188 -4.35 15.64 -10.22
C LEU A 188 -5.87 15.83 -10.16
N ALA A 189 -6.47 15.86 -8.98
CA ALA A 189 -7.92 16.08 -8.83
C ALA A 189 -8.34 17.45 -9.39
N LYS A 190 -7.59 18.51 -9.08
CA LYS A 190 -7.84 19.87 -9.60
C LYS A 190 -7.78 19.91 -11.13
N LEU A 191 -6.77 19.26 -11.74
CA LEU A 191 -6.68 19.12 -13.20
C LEU A 191 -7.87 18.39 -13.83
N ARG A 192 -8.67 17.67 -13.03
CA ARG A 192 -9.87 16.95 -13.48
C ARG A 192 -11.18 17.64 -13.06
N GLY A 193 -11.12 18.91 -12.68
CA GLY A 193 -12.29 19.73 -12.42
C GLY A 193 -12.77 19.70 -10.97
N TYR A 194 -12.02 19.10 -10.04
CA TYR A 194 -12.34 19.25 -8.62
C TYR A 194 -11.98 20.65 -8.13
N THR A 195 -12.87 21.25 -7.34
CA THR A 195 -12.55 22.45 -6.56
C THR A 195 -11.90 22.03 -5.26
N ILE A 196 -10.68 22.52 -5.02
CA ILE A 196 -9.88 22.20 -3.83
C ILE A 196 -9.62 23.49 -3.07
N ASN A 197 -10.15 23.58 -1.84
CA ASN A 197 -9.96 24.72 -0.95
C ASN A 197 -9.09 24.28 0.25
N PRO A 198 -7.76 24.54 0.21
CA PRO A 198 -6.84 24.16 1.29
C PRO A 198 -7.20 24.84 2.61
N ILE A 199 -7.09 24.11 3.71
CA ILE A 199 -7.29 24.59 5.09
C ILE A 199 -5.94 24.73 5.79
N GLU A 200 -5.18 23.63 5.79
CA GLU A 200 -3.87 23.52 6.44
C GLU A 200 -3.06 22.41 5.78
N GLY A 201 -1.73 22.48 5.87
CA GLY A 201 -0.86 21.45 5.31
C GLY A 201 0.47 21.30 6.03
N LEU A 202 1.01 20.08 5.97
CA LEU A 202 2.38 19.77 6.31
C LEU A 202 3.21 19.78 5.04
N ILE A 203 3.95 20.87 4.84
CA ILE A 203 4.75 21.13 3.64
C ILE A 203 6.19 20.68 3.88
N TYR A 204 6.73 19.97 2.91
CA TYR A 204 8.04 19.34 2.94
C TYR A 204 8.93 19.88 1.82
N GLN A 205 10.23 19.91 2.11
CA GLN A 205 11.21 19.84 1.04
C GLN A 205 11.19 18.43 0.45
N TYR A 206 11.59 18.29 -0.82
CA TYR A 206 11.61 16.98 -1.47
C TYR A 206 12.94 16.68 -2.12
N LYS A 207 13.20 15.39 -2.33
CA LYS A 207 14.29 14.90 -3.15
C LYS A 207 13.76 13.89 -4.15
N GLU A 208 14.14 14.06 -5.41
CA GLU A 208 13.89 13.09 -6.48
C GLU A 208 14.82 11.88 -6.35
N ASN A 209 14.35 10.72 -6.82
CA ASN A 209 15.16 9.51 -6.93
C ASN A 209 15.80 9.07 -5.60
N LEU A 210 15.22 9.46 -4.46
CA LEU A 210 15.77 9.19 -3.12
C LEU A 210 16.02 7.69 -2.86
N LEU A 211 15.17 6.84 -3.43
CA LEU A 211 15.24 5.39 -3.28
C LEU A 211 15.62 4.68 -4.59
N LEU A 212 15.97 5.41 -5.65
CA LEU A 212 16.18 4.85 -6.98
C LEU A 212 17.24 3.74 -6.96
N ASP A 213 18.42 4.03 -6.42
CA ASP A 213 19.53 3.07 -6.40
C ASP A 213 19.17 1.80 -5.63
N PHE A 214 18.49 1.96 -4.48
CA PHE A 214 18.00 0.82 -3.71
C PHE A 214 17.01 -0.02 -4.52
N ILE A 215 15.99 0.61 -5.11
CA ILE A 215 14.96 -0.11 -5.86
C ILE A 215 15.58 -0.81 -7.07
N MET A 216 16.44 -0.12 -7.83
CA MET A 216 17.09 -0.67 -9.02
C MET A 216 18.06 -1.80 -8.67
N TYR A 217 18.83 -1.65 -7.59
CA TYR A 217 19.71 -2.70 -7.09
C TYR A 217 18.94 -3.98 -6.76
N ILE A 218 17.85 -3.89 -5.99
CA ILE A 218 17.03 -5.06 -5.65
C ILE A 218 16.29 -5.60 -6.88
N TYR A 219 15.79 -4.72 -7.75
CA TYR A 219 15.02 -5.10 -8.94
C TYR A 219 15.89 -5.80 -9.99
N SER A 220 17.17 -5.45 -10.11
CA SER A 220 18.13 -6.11 -11.02
C SER A 220 18.22 -7.63 -10.75
N SER A 221 18.06 -8.02 -9.47
CA SER A 221 18.07 -9.42 -9.04
C SER A 221 16.78 -10.18 -9.38
N LYS A 222 15.73 -9.50 -9.89
CA LYS A 222 14.43 -10.12 -10.19
C LYS A 222 14.52 -11.18 -11.30
N ILE A 223 15.48 -11.06 -12.22
CA ILE A 223 15.71 -12.05 -13.29
C ILE A 223 16.15 -13.39 -12.68
N LYS A 224 17.14 -13.34 -11.78
CA LYS A 224 17.69 -14.54 -11.11
C LYS A 224 16.77 -15.05 -10.00
N HIS A 225 16.10 -14.13 -9.29
CA HIS A 225 15.34 -14.46 -8.09
C HIS A 225 14.00 -13.68 -7.98
N PRO A 226 13.01 -13.98 -8.85
CA PRO A 226 11.79 -13.17 -8.96
C PRO A 226 10.94 -13.13 -7.69
N LYS A 227 10.83 -14.27 -6.98
CA LYS A 227 10.02 -14.37 -5.75
C LYS A 227 10.65 -13.59 -4.60
N SER A 228 11.96 -13.73 -4.39
CA SER A 228 12.66 -13.05 -3.30
C SER A 228 12.68 -11.54 -3.48
N THR A 229 12.97 -11.07 -4.70
CA THR A 229 12.94 -9.66 -5.05
C THR A 229 11.55 -9.05 -4.84
N LYS A 230 10.48 -9.72 -5.32
CA LYS A 230 9.10 -9.24 -5.11
C LYS A 230 8.78 -9.11 -3.63
N ILE A 231 9.11 -10.14 -2.85
CA ILE A 231 8.85 -10.16 -1.41
C ILE A 231 9.65 -9.06 -0.70
N LEU A 232 10.93 -8.88 -1.02
CA LEU A 232 11.78 -7.87 -0.39
C LEU A 232 11.24 -6.46 -0.64
N LEU A 233 10.96 -6.14 -1.92
CA LEU A 233 10.47 -4.82 -2.32
C LEU A 233 9.10 -4.49 -1.70
N ASN A 234 8.17 -5.44 -1.70
CA ASN A 234 6.85 -5.22 -1.08
C ASN A 234 6.96 -5.13 0.45
N SER A 235 7.88 -5.89 1.06
CA SER A 235 8.12 -5.83 2.52
C SER A 235 8.77 -4.52 2.94
N PHE A 236 9.60 -3.92 2.08
CA PHE A 236 10.20 -2.61 2.33
C PHE A 236 9.11 -1.56 2.53
N TYR A 237 8.21 -1.46 1.54
CA TYR A 237 7.06 -0.57 1.59
C TYR A 237 6.22 -0.79 2.85
N GLY A 238 5.85 -2.04 3.15
CA GLY A 238 5.06 -2.34 4.36
C GLY A 238 5.77 -1.96 5.67
N LYS A 239 7.11 -1.93 5.68
CA LYS A 239 7.88 -1.47 6.83
C LYS A 239 7.84 0.05 7.00
N LEU A 240 7.75 0.80 5.90
CA LEU A 240 7.59 2.26 5.93
C LEU A 240 6.26 2.67 6.55
N SER A 241 5.20 1.89 6.31
CA SER A 241 3.84 2.12 6.83
C SER A 241 3.59 1.50 8.21
N SER A 242 4.55 0.76 8.77
CA SER A 242 4.35 0.08 10.04
C SER A 242 4.17 1.10 11.17
N ASP A 243 3.01 1.08 11.81
CA ASP A 243 2.78 1.86 13.01
C ASP A 243 3.59 1.25 14.17
N LYS A 244 4.48 2.05 14.76
CA LYS A 244 5.22 1.66 15.96
C LYS A 244 4.43 2.00 17.24
N ASN A 245 3.35 2.76 17.12
CA ASN A 245 2.46 3.16 18.20
C ASN A 245 1.26 2.22 18.33
N ASN A 246 1.30 1.04 17.72
CA ASN A 246 0.34 -0.04 18.01
C ASN A 246 0.50 -0.46 19.48
N VAL A 247 -0.15 0.28 20.37
CA VAL A 247 -0.58 -0.22 21.67
C VAL A 247 -1.51 -1.38 21.34
N LEU A 248 -1.15 -2.59 21.76
CA LEU A 248 -2.07 -3.72 21.74
C LEU A 248 -3.32 -3.29 22.50
N LYS A 249 -4.42 -3.02 21.79
CA LYS A 249 -5.73 -2.84 22.42
C LYS A 249 -6.22 -4.22 22.83
N PHE A 250 -5.90 -4.61 24.05
CA PHE A 250 -6.57 -5.74 24.69
C PHE A 250 -8.03 -5.37 24.90
N SER A 251 -8.95 -6.22 24.43
CA SER A 251 -10.36 -6.12 24.83
C SER A 251 -10.45 -6.46 26.31
N ASN A 252 -11.21 -5.68 27.08
CA ASN A 252 -11.50 -5.91 28.51
C ASN A 252 -12.40 -7.14 28.75
N SER A 253 -12.20 -8.22 27.99
CA SER A 253 -12.77 -9.52 28.30
C SER A 253 -11.86 -10.19 29.34
N SER A 254 -12.43 -10.56 30.49
CA SER A 254 -11.73 -11.30 31.54
C SER A 254 -11.01 -12.52 30.92
N PRO A 255 -9.67 -12.60 31.01
CA PRO A 255 -8.92 -13.68 30.39
C PRO A 255 -9.19 -14.98 31.14
N THR A 256 -9.53 -16.05 30.41
CA THR A 256 -9.54 -17.41 30.96
C THR A 256 -8.11 -17.82 31.35
N PRO A 257 -7.93 -18.75 32.32
CA PRO A 257 -6.61 -19.06 32.91
C PRO A 257 -5.51 -19.45 31.91
N LYS A 258 -5.87 -19.94 30.72
CA LYS A 258 -4.92 -20.27 29.63
C LYS A 258 -4.25 -19.05 28.99
N HIS A 259 -4.79 -17.85 29.14
CA HIS A 259 -4.23 -16.62 28.57
C HIS A 259 -3.22 -15.91 29.48
N ILE A 260 -3.13 -16.29 30.76
CA ILE A 260 -2.25 -15.65 31.75
C ILE A 260 -0.76 -15.88 31.40
N ALA A 261 -0.42 -17.03 30.82
CA ALA A 261 0.96 -17.33 30.41
C ALA A 261 1.46 -16.47 29.21
N LEU A 262 0.55 -15.88 28.40
CA LEU A 262 0.93 -14.95 27.33
C LEU A 262 0.96 -13.48 27.80
N LEU A 263 0.27 -13.16 28.89
CA LEU A 263 0.14 -11.80 29.45
C LEU A 263 1.36 -11.37 30.29
N ASN A 264 2.14 -12.33 30.79
CA ASN A 264 3.34 -12.07 31.58
C ASN A 264 4.62 -11.84 30.74
N PHE A 265 4.50 -11.53 29.44
CA PHE A 265 5.61 -10.87 28.72
C PHE A 265 5.64 -9.39 29.12
N GLU A 266 6.14 -9.20 30.33
CA GLU A 266 6.41 -7.98 31.07
C GLU A 266 6.58 -6.73 30.21
N ASN A 267 5.74 -5.73 30.49
CA ASN A 267 6.01 -4.41 31.08
C ASN A 267 7.46 -3.95 31.40
N LYS A 268 8.51 -4.63 30.95
CA LYS A 268 9.91 -4.23 31.07
C LYS A 268 10.52 -4.06 29.70
N ASN A 269 10.02 -3.09 28.95
CA ASN A 269 10.82 -2.34 28.00
C ASN A 269 10.10 -1.01 27.76
N SER A 270 10.56 0.01 28.47
CA SER A 270 10.54 1.37 27.93
C SER A 270 10.97 1.27 26.47
N PHE A 271 10.05 1.52 25.54
CA PHE A 271 10.28 1.34 24.11
C PHE A 271 11.37 2.33 23.68
N LYS A 272 12.63 1.90 23.81
CA LYS A 272 13.80 2.60 23.27
C LYS A 272 13.50 2.87 21.80
N HIS A 273 13.40 4.14 21.43
CA HIS A 273 13.20 4.60 20.07
C HIS A 273 14.22 3.95 19.11
N THR A 274 13.85 2.82 18.52
CA THR A 274 14.73 2.11 17.59
C THR A 274 14.79 2.89 16.28
N LYS A 275 15.99 3.39 15.95
CA LYS A 275 16.38 4.13 14.73
C LYS A 275 15.39 3.99 13.57
N ASN A 276 14.60 5.05 13.37
CA ASN A 276 13.43 5.15 12.50
C ASN A 276 13.72 4.87 11.02
N LEU A 277 13.07 3.85 10.49
CA LEU A 277 12.85 3.63 9.06
C LEU A 277 11.38 3.80 8.67
N ALA A 278 10.47 3.61 9.63
CA ALA A 278 9.06 3.87 9.42
C ALA A 278 8.89 5.35 9.13
N SER A 279 8.36 5.66 7.95
CA SER A 279 8.03 7.01 7.51
C SER A 279 6.67 6.95 6.86
N ILE A 280 5.65 7.25 7.66
CA ILE A 280 4.27 7.30 7.19
C ILE A 280 4.11 8.29 6.03
N ALA A 281 4.92 9.35 5.99
CA ALA A 281 4.99 10.29 4.88
C ALA A 281 5.36 9.60 3.57
N ILE A 282 6.41 8.77 3.58
CA ILE A 282 6.85 8.07 2.36
C ILE A 282 5.86 6.97 2.00
N ALA A 283 5.35 6.23 2.97
CA ALA A 283 4.32 5.23 2.71
C ALA A 283 3.06 5.84 2.07
N SER A 284 2.57 6.97 2.62
CA SER A 284 1.41 7.69 2.10
C SER A 284 1.65 8.28 0.71
N ALA A 285 2.79 8.94 0.49
CA ALA A 285 3.17 9.42 -0.83
C ALA A 285 3.31 8.26 -1.84
N THR A 286 3.83 7.10 -1.42
CA THR A 286 4.00 5.92 -2.29
C THR A 286 2.66 5.38 -2.77
N THR A 287 1.67 5.21 -1.89
CA THR A 287 0.34 4.74 -2.31
C THR A 287 -0.38 5.77 -3.14
N SER A 288 -0.20 7.06 -2.83
CA SER A 288 -0.74 8.15 -3.63
C SER A 288 -0.16 8.17 -5.06
N TYR A 289 1.16 8.04 -5.23
CA TYR A 289 1.77 7.89 -6.55
C TYR A 289 1.27 6.65 -7.29
N ALA A 290 1.08 5.52 -6.60
CA ALA A 290 0.52 4.32 -7.19
C ALA A 290 -0.90 4.57 -7.73
N ARG A 291 -1.76 5.25 -6.96
CA ARG A 291 -3.10 5.64 -7.41
C ARG A 291 -3.07 6.63 -8.57
N ILE A 292 -2.24 7.66 -8.50
CA ILE A 292 -2.03 8.63 -9.59
C ILE A 292 -1.62 7.90 -10.88
N TYR A 293 -0.70 6.95 -10.79
CA TYR A 293 -0.26 6.16 -11.94
C TYR A 293 -1.41 5.34 -12.54
N MET A 294 -2.19 4.66 -11.70
CA MET A 294 -3.35 3.89 -12.15
C MET A 294 -4.41 4.80 -12.78
N LEU A 295 -4.76 5.91 -12.14
CA LEU A 295 -5.73 6.87 -12.66
C LEU A 295 -5.29 7.42 -14.02
N LYS A 296 -4.02 7.85 -14.14
CA LYS A 296 -3.46 8.26 -15.43
C LYS A 296 -3.60 7.17 -16.48
N SER A 297 -3.31 5.91 -16.12
CA SER A 297 -3.43 4.77 -17.04
C SER A 297 -4.88 4.52 -17.47
N ILE A 298 -5.85 4.64 -16.55
CA ILE A 298 -7.29 4.50 -16.80
C ILE A 298 -7.77 5.56 -17.79
N TYR A 299 -7.33 6.81 -17.59
CA TYR A 299 -7.78 7.94 -18.41
C TYR A 299 -7.00 8.12 -19.72
N MET A 300 -5.76 7.65 -19.81
CA MET A 300 -4.99 7.64 -21.07
C MET A 300 -5.50 6.58 -22.04
N ALA A 301 -6.18 5.56 -21.55
CA ALA A 301 -6.81 4.59 -22.39
C ALA A 301 -8.09 5.24 -22.96
N ASN A 302 -8.14 5.55 -24.26
CA ASN A 302 -9.40 5.79 -25.01
C ASN A 302 -10.25 4.51 -25.07
N ASN A 303 -10.33 3.81 -23.95
CA ASN A 303 -10.71 2.44 -23.82
C ASN A 303 -11.36 2.34 -22.45
N PRO A 304 -12.67 2.08 -22.39
CA PRO A 304 -13.40 2.06 -21.13
C PRO A 304 -12.78 1.02 -20.21
N THR A 305 -12.26 1.49 -19.07
CA THR A 305 -11.78 0.61 -18.01
C THR A 305 -12.98 -0.02 -17.34
N GLN A 306 -13.07 -1.35 -17.40
CA GLN A 306 -14.17 -2.11 -16.78
C GLN A 306 -13.91 -2.35 -15.30
N TYR A 307 -12.65 -2.67 -14.99
CA TYR A 307 -12.20 -2.95 -13.65
C TYR A 307 -10.75 -2.53 -13.47
N SER A 308 -10.42 -2.01 -12.30
CA SER A 308 -9.06 -1.75 -11.85
C SER A 308 -8.97 -2.12 -10.40
N ASP A 309 -7.92 -2.84 -10.01
CA ASP A 309 -7.59 -3.08 -8.61
C ASP A 309 -6.10 -2.91 -8.39
N THR A 310 -5.77 -1.88 -7.61
CA THR A 310 -4.45 -1.53 -7.07
C THR A 310 -3.36 -1.31 -8.12
N ASN A 311 -3.00 -2.36 -8.86
CA ASN A 311 -1.95 -2.41 -9.88
C ASN A 311 -2.38 -3.14 -11.16
N SER A 312 -3.64 -3.55 -11.24
CA SER A 312 -4.19 -4.29 -12.36
C SER A 312 -5.29 -3.51 -13.06
N LEU A 313 -5.42 -3.74 -14.36
CA LEU A 313 -6.31 -3.00 -15.25
C LEU A 313 -6.98 -3.98 -16.21
N LEU A 314 -8.31 -3.96 -16.24
CA LEU A 314 -9.13 -4.73 -17.17
C LEU A 314 -9.81 -3.78 -18.15
N THR A 315 -9.56 -4.02 -19.43
CA THR A 315 -10.03 -3.14 -20.52
C THR A 315 -10.62 -3.93 -21.67
N GLN A 316 -11.41 -3.26 -22.50
CA GLN A 316 -12.09 -3.88 -23.64
C GLN A 316 -11.24 -3.90 -24.92
N HIS A 317 -10.33 -2.93 -25.08
CA HIS A 317 -9.39 -2.87 -26.19
C HIS A 317 -7.94 -3.07 -25.73
N LYS A 318 -7.01 -3.31 -26.67
CA LYS A 318 -5.59 -3.39 -26.32
C LYS A 318 -5.06 -1.99 -25.97
N ILE A 319 -4.37 -1.85 -24.84
CA ILE A 319 -3.54 -0.65 -24.57
C ILE A 319 -2.38 -0.56 -25.58
N ARG A 320 -1.80 0.62 -25.77
CA ARG A 320 -0.69 0.84 -26.72
C ARG A 320 0.55 -0.02 -26.39
N LYS A 321 1.36 -0.38 -27.40
CA LYS A 321 2.54 -1.28 -27.22
C LYS A 321 3.64 -0.64 -26.36
N ASN A 322 3.86 0.67 -26.48
CA ASN A 322 4.92 1.40 -25.77
C ASN A 322 4.78 1.41 -24.23
N VAL A 323 3.57 1.21 -23.70
CA VAL A 323 3.32 1.08 -22.24
C VAL A 323 3.37 -0.37 -21.75
N LYS A 324 3.68 -1.33 -22.64
CA LYS A 324 3.72 -2.76 -22.33
C LYS A 324 5.15 -3.30 -22.36
N HIS A 325 5.52 -4.02 -21.30
CA HIS A 325 6.76 -4.79 -21.29
C HIS A 325 6.67 -5.92 -20.27
N ARG A 326 7.10 -7.14 -20.65
CA ARG A 326 6.96 -8.34 -19.81
C ARG A 326 7.71 -8.22 -18.47
N LYS A 327 8.84 -7.50 -18.44
CA LYS A 327 9.76 -7.48 -17.28
C LYS A 327 10.16 -6.09 -16.77
N LYS A 328 9.83 -5.00 -17.48
CA LYS A 328 10.35 -3.66 -17.16
C LYS A 328 9.49 -3.08 -16.03
N ILE A 329 10.14 -2.53 -15.00
CA ILE A 329 9.47 -1.96 -13.84
C ILE A 329 8.52 -0.84 -14.28
N GLY A 330 7.35 -0.74 -13.63
CA GLY A 330 6.35 0.28 -13.93
C GLY A 330 5.55 0.06 -15.21
N LEU A 331 5.94 -0.85 -16.11
CA LEU A 331 5.16 -1.13 -17.32
C LEU A 331 4.16 -2.28 -17.14
N PHE A 332 3.11 -2.26 -17.95
CA PHE A 332 2.08 -3.30 -17.97
C PHE A 332 2.62 -4.59 -18.59
N LYS A 333 2.37 -5.71 -17.93
CA LYS A 333 2.42 -7.06 -18.54
C LYS A 333 0.99 -7.51 -18.84
N ASN A 334 0.79 -8.12 -19.99
CA ASN A 334 -0.46 -8.79 -20.31
C ASN A 334 -0.50 -10.13 -19.57
N ILE A 335 -1.58 -10.41 -18.85
CA ILE A 335 -1.76 -11.67 -18.11
C ILE A 335 -2.76 -12.58 -18.82
N ILE A 336 -3.92 -12.05 -19.25
CA ILE A 336 -4.98 -12.85 -19.88
C ILE A 336 -5.53 -12.12 -21.10
N TYR A 337 -5.76 -12.90 -22.13
CA TYR A 337 -6.57 -12.52 -23.28
C TYR A 337 -7.72 -13.51 -23.41
N THR A 338 -8.97 -13.05 -23.29
CA THR A 338 -10.12 -13.91 -23.57
C THR A 338 -10.45 -13.81 -25.06
N GLN A 339 -10.23 -14.92 -25.79
CA GLN A 339 -10.80 -15.12 -27.13
C GLN A 339 -12.10 -15.91 -27.01
N LYS A 340 -13.20 -15.23 -27.31
CA LYS A 340 -14.40 -15.64 -28.07
C LYS A 340 -15.56 -14.77 -27.63
#